data_AF-A0A970EHR1-F1
#
_entry.id   AF-A0A970EHR1-F1
#
_cell.length_a   1.000
_cell.length_b   1.000
_cell.length_c   1.000
_cell.angle_alpha   90.00
_cell.angle_beta   90.00
_cell.angle_gamma   90.00
#
_symmetry.space_group_name_H-M   'P 1'
#
loop_
_entity.id
_entity.type
_entity.pdbx_description
1 polymer ?
#
loop_
_entity_poly.entity_id
_entity_poly.type
_entity_poly.pdbx_seq_one_letter_code
_entity_poly.pdbx_strand_id
1 'polypeptide(L)'
;MLQIVTDSSCDLPPELIKSNNIRVVPLHIIFGDEVFQEGVDITPEAFYEKMAQSPTLPKTSQPVPAAFAKAFRELSAYGQVLCLTLSSKLSGTYQSAHVAKKLSGVDAVIFDTLAGSLGHGLQVLKACKLARAGCSAAEVV
;
A
#
# COMPACT_ATOMS: atom_id res chain seq x y z
N MET A 1 -17.23 -7.46 -6.50
CA MET A 1 -16.42 -8.08 -5.42
C MET A 1 -15.53 -7.00 -4.83
N LEU A 2 -15.33 -6.97 -3.50
CA LEU A 2 -14.47 -5.96 -2.87
C LEU A 2 -12.99 -6.19 -3.24
N GLN A 3 -12.33 -5.17 -3.79
CA GLN A 3 -10.93 -5.17 -4.21
C GLN A 3 -10.07 -4.51 -3.15
N ILE A 4 -8.95 -5.14 -2.79
CA ILE A 4 -8.07 -4.68 -1.71
C ILE A 4 -6.83 -4.02 -2.28
N VAL A 5 -6.61 -2.77 -1.90
CA VAL A 5 -5.39 -2.01 -2.14
C VAL A 5 -4.68 -1.76 -0.80
N THR A 6 -3.37 -1.79 -0.82
CA THR A 6 -2.53 -1.46 0.32
C THR A 6 -1.24 -0.78 -0.15
N ASP A 7 -0.38 -0.41 0.80
CA ASP A 7 0.96 0.08 0.54
C ASP A 7 2.04 -0.94 0.97
N SER A 8 3.29 -0.75 0.56
CA SER A 8 4.36 -1.75 0.79
C SER A 8 4.72 -1.96 2.24
N SER A 9 4.35 -1.07 3.16
CA SER A 9 4.65 -1.22 4.59
C SER A 9 3.73 -2.19 5.34
N CYS A 10 2.87 -2.92 4.62
CA CYS A 10 2.05 -4.00 5.18
C CYS A 10 2.88 -5.25 5.55
N ASP A 11 4.11 -5.35 5.03
CA ASP A 11 5.08 -6.44 5.25
C ASP A 11 4.51 -7.85 5.07
N LEU A 12 3.47 -7.98 4.24
CA LEU A 12 2.90 -9.28 3.93
C LEU A 12 3.84 -10.06 3.01
N PRO A 13 4.04 -11.36 3.28
CA PRO A 13 4.76 -12.24 2.36
C PRO A 13 4.16 -12.25 0.95
N PRO A 14 4.98 -12.31 -0.12
CA PRO A 14 4.51 -12.28 -1.51
C PRO A 14 3.45 -13.33 -1.86
N GLU A 15 3.54 -14.52 -1.27
CA GLU A 15 2.57 -15.61 -1.45
C GLU A 15 1.18 -15.26 -0.88
N LEU A 16 1.13 -14.50 0.22
CA LEU A 16 -0.13 -14.02 0.78
C LEU A 16 -0.71 -12.89 -0.07
N ILE A 17 0.13 -11.98 -0.56
CA ILE A 17 -0.27 -10.92 -1.50
C ILE A 17 -0.92 -11.54 -2.74
N LYS A 18 -0.22 -12.51 -3.36
CA LYS A 18 -0.68 -13.18 -4.58
C LYS A 18 -1.97 -13.99 -4.35
N SER A 19 -2.01 -14.84 -3.33
CA SER A 19 -3.18 -15.71 -3.06
C SER A 19 -4.45 -14.93 -2.69
N ASN A 20 -4.31 -13.71 -2.16
CA ASN A 20 -5.44 -12.85 -1.82
C ASN A 20 -5.76 -11.79 -2.89
N ASN A 21 -5.03 -11.77 -4.01
CA ASN A 21 -5.15 -10.75 -5.07
C ASN A 21 -5.03 -9.31 -4.53
N ILE A 22 -4.10 -9.07 -3.60
CA ILE A 22 -3.88 -7.76 -2.99
C ILE A 22 -3.06 -6.90 -3.96
N ARG A 23 -3.52 -5.67 -4.22
CA ARG A 23 -2.71 -4.68 -4.94
C ARG A 23 -1.88 -3.85 -3.95
N VAL A 24 -0.56 -3.99 -4.03
CA VAL A 24 0.38 -3.19 -3.25
C VAL A 24 0.83 -1.97 -4.07
N VAL A 25 0.81 -0.79 -3.46
CA VAL A 25 1.37 0.46 -4.00
C VAL A 25 2.66 0.76 -3.24
N PRO A 26 3.83 0.72 -3.90
CA PRO A 26 5.11 0.81 -3.21
C PRO A 26 5.38 2.22 -2.66
N LEU A 27 5.92 2.29 -1.45
CA LEU A 27 6.65 3.44 -0.93
C LEU A 27 7.99 3.56 -1.70
N HIS A 28 8.66 4.70 -1.54
CA HIS A 28 9.98 4.89 -2.15
C HIS A 28 11.08 4.97 -1.11
N ILE A 29 12.22 4.38 -1.45
CA ILE A 29 13.50 4.46 -0.72
C ILE A 29 14.44 5.37 -1.49
N ILE A 30 15.08 6.30 -0.80
CA ILE A 30 15.90 7.35 -1.39
C ILE A 30 17.33 7.27 -0.83
N PHE A 31 18.31 7.11 -1.72
CA PHE A 31 19.74 7.17 -1.42
C PHE A 31 20.37 8.32 -2.23
N GLY A 32 20.61 9.46 -1.60
CA GLY A 32 21.07 10.66 -2.32
C GLY A 32 20.04 11.09 -3.37
N ASP A 33 20.41 11.02 -4.64
CA ASP A 33 19.56 11.34 -5.79
C ASP A 33 18.87 10.11 -6.41
N GLU A 34 19.20 8.91 -5.94
CA GLU A 34 18.60 7.66 -6.41
C GLU A 34 17.29 7.37 -5.65
N VAL A 35 16.23 7.04 -6.40
CA VAL A 35 14.90 6.71 -5.86
C VAL A 35 14.50 5.32 -6.34
N PHE A 36 14.09 4.46 -5.41
CA PHE A 36 13.70 3.08 -5.65
C PHE A 36 12.29 2.84 -5.14
N GLN A 37 11.46 2.14 -5.91
CA GLN A 37 10.21 1.57 -5.41
C GLN A 37 10.49 0.34 -4.55
N GLU A 38 10.06 0.39 -3.29
CA GLU A 38 10.26 -0.68 -2.32
C GLU A 38 9.65 -2.01 -2.82
N GLY A 39 10.45 -3.08 -2.83
CA GLY A 39 10.02 -4.41 -3.28
C GLY A 39 9.82 -4.54 -4.80
N VAL A 40 10.07 -3.48 -5.58
CA VAL A 40 10.00 -3.48 -7.04
C VAL A 40 11.38 -3.25 -7.64
N ASP A 41 12.01 -2.11 -7.31
CA ASP A 41 13.33 -1.74 -7.83
C ASP A 41 14.46 -2.20 -6.90
N ILE A 42 14.15 -2.46 -5.63
CA ILE A 42 15.12 -2.88 -4.61
C ILE A 42 14.52 -3.93 -3.67
N THR A 43 15.25 -5.01 -3.44
CA THR A 43 14.87 -6.05 -2.46
C THR A 43 15.36 -5.67 -1.06
N PRO A 44 14.81 -6.27 0.01
CA PRO A 44 15.32 -6.06 1.36
C PRO A 44 16.83 -6.35 1.49
N GLU A 45 17.33 -7.41 0.87
CA GLU A 45 18.74 -7.78 0.90
C GLU A 45 19.62 -6.70 0.24
N ALA A 46 19.25 -6.28 -0.98
CA ALA A 46 19.95 -5.22 -1.71
C ALA A 46 19.88 -3.87 -0.97
N PHE A 47 18.77 -3.59 -0.29
CA PHE A 47 18.64 -2.42 0.58
C PHE A 47 19.67 -2.44 1.71
N TYR A 48 19.77 -3.54 2.46
CA TYR A 48 20.71 -3.64 3.59
C TYR A 48 22.17 -3.57 3.11
N GLU A 49 22.51 -4.20 2.00
CA GLU A 49 23.84 -4.10 1.38
C GLU A 49 24.18 -2.66 0.99
N LYS A 50 23.26 -1.97 0.29
CA LYS A 50 23.45 -0.57 -0.12
C LYS A 50 23.51 0.37 1.08
N MET A 51 22.69 0.14 2.12
CA MET A 51 22.70 0.93 3.35
C MET A 51 24.03 0.82 4.09
N ALA A 52 24.61 -0.38 4.19
CA ALA A 52 25.90 -0.59 4.85
C ALA A 52 27.07 0.12 4.14
N GLN A 53 26.95 0.33 2.82
CA GLN A 53 27.96 0.99 1.99
C GLN A 53 27.70 2.50 1.83
N SER A 54 26.52 2.99 2.22
CA SER A 54 26.15 4.38 1.98
C SER A 54 26.74 5.30 3.04
N PRO A 55 27.35 6.44 2.65
CA PRO A 55 27.85 7.43 3.61
C PRO A 55 26.72 8.22 4.30
N THR A 56 25.47 8.07 3.84
CA THR A 56 24.30 8.78 4.36
C THR A 56 23.17 7.81 4.63
N LEU A 57 22.38 8.08 5.67
CA LEU A 57 21.19 7.29 5.94
C LEU A 57 20.17 7.41 4.80
N PRO A 58 19.52 6.29 4.41
CA PRO A 58 18.42 6.35 3.45
C PRO A 58 17.27 7.16 4.03
N LYS A 59 16.50 7.77 3.13
CA LYS A 59 15.22 8.38 3.45
C LYS A 59 14.11 7.59 2.80
N THR A 60 12.91 7.72 3.35
CA THR A 60 11.70 7.18 2.74
C THR A 60 10.79 8.30 2.28
N SER A 61 9.94 8.01 1.30
CA SER A 61 8.81 8.87 0.95
C SER A 61 7.56 8.05 0.66
N GLN A 62 6.42 8.66 0.92
CA GLN A 62 5.12 8.08 0.61
C GLN A 62 4.93 7.88 -0.90
N PRO A 63 4.00 7.02 -1.34
CA PRO A 63 3.67 6.90 -2.75
C PRO A 63 3.05 8.20 -3.26
N VAL A 64 3.33 8.53 -4.52
CA VAL A 64 2.67 9.66 -5.18
C VAL A 64 1.18 9.35 -5.41
N PRO A 65 0.26 10.33 -5.28
CA PRO A 65 -1.18 10.10 -5.47
C PRO A 65 -1.53 9.44 -6.82
N ALA A 66 -0.77 9.72 -7.88
CA ALA A 66 -0.98 9.12 -9.20
C ALA A 66 -0.85 7.58 -9.20
N ALA A 67 0.00 7.01 -8.34
CA ALA A 67 0.21 5.56 -8.24
C ALA A 67 -1.04 4.87 -7.67
N PHE A 68 -1.59 5.40 -6.57
CA PHE A 68 -2.88 4.94 -6.04
C PHE A 68 -4.02 5.17 -7.03
N ALA A 69 -4.06 6.31 -7.72
CA ALA A 69 -5.14 6.62 -8.65
C ALA A 69 -5.19 5.63 -9.82
N LYS A 70 -4.01 5.19 -10.30
CA LYS A 70 -3.88 4.12 -11.28
C LYS A 70 -4.44 2.79 -10.73
N ALA A 71 -4.02 2.38 -9.53
CA ALA A 71 -4.52 1.16 -8.89
C ALA A 71 -6.05 1.19 -8.69
N PHE A 72 -6.60 2.32 -8.26
CA PHE A 72 -8.04 2.49 -8.06
C PHE A 72 -8.82 2.37 -9.37
N ARG A 73 -8.37 3.02 -10.45
CA ARG A 73 -9.02 2.90 -11.77
C ARG A 73 -9.02 1.46 -12.25
N GLU A 74 -7.87 0.79 -12.20
CA GLU A 74 -7.75 -0.60 -12.65
C GLU A 74 -8.68 -1.53 -11.87
N LEU A 75 -8.74 -1.38 -10.54
CA LEU A 75 -9.53 -2.29 -9.70
C LEU A 75 -11.02 -1.96 -9.66
N SER A 76 -11.40 -0.70 -9.92
CA SER A 76 -12.81 -0.29 -9.94
C SER A 76 -13.65 -1.04 -10.98
N ALA A 77 -13.02 -1.53 -12.05
CA ALA A 77 -13.66 -2.37 -13.06
C ALA A 77 -14.13 -3.74 -12.51
N TYR A 78 -13.59 -4.17 -11.37
CA TYR A 78 -13.88 -5.46 -10.74
C TYR A 78 -14.71 -5.34 -9.45
N GLY A 79 -14.97 -4.12 -8.98
CA GLY A 79 -15.88 -3.82 -7.88
C GLY A 79 -15.44 -2.66 -6.99
N GLN A 80 -16.03 -2.57 -5.79
CA GLN A 80 -15.66 -1.56 -4.79
C GLN A 80 -14.18 -1.69 -4.43
N VAL A 81 -13.52 -0.55 -4.20
CA VAL A 81 -12.11 -0.50 -3.80
C VAL A 81 -12.00 -0.10 -2.34
N LEU A 82 -11.37 -0.94 -1.52
CA LEU A 82 -10.95 -0.62 -0.17
C LEU A 82 -9.42 -0.53 -0.13
N CYS A 83 -8.91 0.63 0.23
CA CYS A 83 -7.49 0.89 0.41
C CYS A 83 -7.17 0.96 1.90
N LEU A 84 -6.33 0.06 2.41
CA LEU A 84 -5.80 0.14 3.76
C LEU A 84 -4.39 0.71 3.71
N THR A 85 -4.11 1.81 4.41
CA THR A 85 -2.78 2.41 4.44
C THR A 85 -2.16 2.31 5.82
N LEU A 86 -0.83 2.39 5.92
CA LEU A 86 -0.16 2.59 7.21
C LEU A 86 -0.65 3.86 7.90
N SER A 87 -0.39 3.90 9.20
CA SER A 87 -0.83 4.95 10.10
C SER A 87 -0.61 6.34 9.52
N SER A 88 -1.66 7.15 9.49
CA SER A 88 -1.56 8.58 9.15
C SER A 88 -0.67 9.36 10.12
N LYS A 89 -0.35 8.78 11.30
CA LYS A 89 0.59 9.36 12.27
C LYS A 89 2.05 9.07 11.94
N LEU A 90 2.32 8.13 11.03
CA LEU A 90 3.67 7.76 10.62
C LEU A 90 4.02 8.27 9.21
N SER A 91 3.03 8.37 8.32
CA SER A 91 3.27 8.72 6.92
C SER A 91 2.12 9.49 6.27
N GLY A 92 2.46 10.29 5.26
CA GLY A 92 1.50 10.93 4.36
C GLY A 92 0.81 9.98 3.37
N THR A 93 1.09 8.67 3.39
CA THR A 93 0.47 7.69 2.48
C THR A 93 -1.07 7.71 2.54
N TYR A 94 -1.65 7.83 3.73
CA TYR A 94 -3.11 7.97 3.91
C TYR A 94 -3.65 9.18 3.13
N GLN A 95 -2.98 10.32 3.24
CA GLN A 95 -3.34 11.54 2.50
C GLN A 95 -3.14 11.37 0.99
N SER A 96 -2.05 10.73 0.55
CA SER A 96 -1.83 10.41 -0.87
C SER A 96 -2.97 9.59 -1.46
N ALA A 97 -3.47 8.59 -0.72
CA ALA A 97 -4.60 7.76 -1.13
C ALA A 97 -5.92 8.57 -1.22
N HIS A 98 -6.15 9.53 -0.32
CA HIS A 98 -7.30 10.45 -0.40
C HIS A 98 -7.23 11.39 -1.61
N VAL A 99 -6.04 11.94 -1.91
CA VAL A 99 -5.85 12.74 -3.12
C VAL A 99 -6.07 11.88 -4.36
N ALA A 100 -5.60 10.63 -4.33
CA ALA A 100 -5.77 9.68 -5.41
C ALA A 100 -7.24 9.36 -5.71
N LYS A 101 -8.10 9.27 -4.69
CA LYS A 101 -9.57 9.14 -4.85
C LYS A 101 -10.15 10.24 -5.74
N LYS A 102 -9.76 11.49 -5.50
CA LYS A 102 -10.19 12.64 -6.31
C LYS A 102 -9.62 12.58 -7.73
N LEU A 103 -8.34 12.24 -7.86
CA LEU A 103 -7.63 12.15 -9.13
C LEU A 103 -8.12 11.00 -10.03
N SER A 104 -8.57 9.90 -9.43
CA SER A 104 -9.06 8.74 -10.18
C SER A 104 -10.52 8.87 -10.60
N GLY A 105 -11.32 9.67 -9.90
CA GLY A 105 -12.78 9.70 -10.04
C GLY A 105 -13.46 8.44 -9.50
N VAL A 106 -12.72 7.57 -8.80
CA VAL A 106 -13.24 6.32 -8.21
C VAL A 106 -13.60 6.57 -6.76
N ASP A 107 -14.79 6.14 -6.34
CA ASP A 107 -15.20 6.19 -4.94
C ASP A 107 -14.55 5.09 -4.08
N ALA A 108 -13.22 5.17 -3.94
CA ALA A 108 -12.47 4.26 -3.07
C ALA A 108 -12.72 4.60 -1.59
N VAL A 109 -12.86 3.57 -0.76
CA VAL A 109 -12.87 3.69 0.70
C VAL A 109 -11.43 3.62 1.18
N ILE A 110 -10.97 4.64 1.92
CA ILE A 110 -9.60 4.70 2.44
C ILE A 110 -9.65 4.51 3.95
N PHE A 111 -9.00 3.46 4.44
CA PHE A 111 -8.94 3.08 5.83
C PHE A 111 -7.56 3.33 6.42
N ASP A 112 -7.50 4.13 7.49
CA ASP A 112 -6.27 4.33 8.26
C ASP A 112 -6.12 3.20 9.27
N THR A 113 -5.12 2.33 9.07
CA THR A 113 -4.90 1.18 9.96
C THR A 113 -4.40 1.59 11.35
N LEU A 114 -3.90 2.82 11.49
CA LEU A 114 -3.17 3.30 12.68
C LEU A 114 -2.01 2.39 13.10
N ALA A 115 -1.52 1.54 12.18
CA ALA A 115 -0.47 0.57 12.39
C ALA A 115 0.61 0.69 11.30
N GLY A 116 1.69 -0.07 11.46
CA GLY A 116 2.70 -0.34 10.43
C GLY A 116 3.11 -1.80 10.47
N SER A 117 3.88 -2.24 9.49
CA SER A 117 4.35 -3.63 9.36
C SER A 117 3.19 -4.63 9.47
N LEU A 118 3.40 -5.78 10.09
CA LEU A 118 2.37 -6.82 10.22
C LEU A 118 1.14 -6.38 11.02
N GLY A 119 1.23 -5.34 11.86
CA GLY A 119 0.04 -4.75 12.51
C GLY A 119 -0.93 -4.16 11.47
N HIS A 120 -0.39 -3.58 10.39
CA HIS A 120 -1.15 -3.21 9.20
C HIS A 120 -1.52 -4.46 8.40
N GLY A 121 -0.54 -5.33 8.08
CA GLY A 121 -0.74 -6.48 7.20
C GLY A 121 -1.84 -7.44 7.67
N LEU A 122 -1.96 -7.70 8.97
CA LEU A 122 -3.02 -8.53 9.54
C LEU A 122 -4.42 -7.95 9.30
N GLN A 123 -4.56 -6.61 9.32
CA GLN A 123 -5.82 -5.94 9.00
C GLN A 123 -6.16 -6.09 7.51
N VAL A 124 -5.16 -6.02 6.62
CA VAL A 124 -5.33 -6.29 5.18
C VAL A 124 -5.83 -7.73 4.96
N LEU A 125 -5.22 -8.72 5.61
CA LEU A 125 -5.66 -10.12 5.49
C LEU A 125 -7.09 -10.34 6.03
N LYS A 126 -7.44 -9.66 7.12
CA LYS A 126 -8.81 -9.68 7.67
C LYS A 126 -9.80 -9.07 6.67
N ALA A 127 -9.46 -7.96 6.03
CA ALA A 127 -10.27 -7.35 4.98
C ALA A 127 -10.44 -8.30 3.78
N CYS A 128 -9.38 -8.98 3.33
CA CYS A 128 -9.47 -10.00 2.28
C CYS A 128 -10.42 -11.15 2.66
N LYS A 129 -10.38 -11.61 3.93
CA LYS A 129 -11.29 -12.66 4.42
C LYS A 129 -12.75 -12.20 4.36
N LEU A 130 -13.05 -10.97 4.78
CA LEU A 130 -14.40 -10.40 4.74
C LEU A 130 -14.88 -10.13 3.31
N ALA A 131 -13.98 -9.64 2.44
CA ALA A 131 -14.26 -9.47 1.01
C ALA A 131 -14.71 -10.79 0.35
N ARG A 132 -14.03 -11.90 0.65
CA ARG A 132 -14.42 -13.24 0.18
C ARG A 132 -15.76 -13.73 0.74
N ALA A 133 -16.13 -13.28 1.93
CA ALA A 133 -17.44 -13.56 2.53
C ALA A 133 -18.57 -12.71 1.92
N GLY A 134 -18.26 -11.81 0.97
CA GLY A 134 -19.24 -10.98 0.28
C GLY A 134 -19.54 -9.65 0.97
N CYS A 135 -18.82 -9.30 2.05
CA CYS A 135 -18.99 -8.02 2.72
C CYS A 135 -18.64 -6.84 1.78
N SER A 136 -19.43 -5.78 1.87
CA SER A 136 -19.17 -4.49 1.24
C SER A 136 -18.02 -3.75 1.94
N ALA A 137 -17.47 -2.71 1.28
CA ALA A 137 -16.43 -1.88 1.89
C ALA A 137 -16.86 -1.24 3.22
N ALA A 138 -18.14 -0.87 3.34
CA ALA A 138 -18.69 -0.22 4.53
C ALA A 138 -18.87 -1.17 5.72
N GLU A 139 -19.08 -2.46 5.49
CA GLU A 139 -19.16 -3.48 6.55
C GLU A 139 -17.77 -3.91 7.06
N VAL A 140 -16.73 -3.69 6.27
CA VAL A 140 -15.35 -4.04 6.62
C VAL A 140 -14.69 -2.97 7.50
N VAL A 141 -15.06 -1.70 7.32
CA VAL A 141 -14.54 -0.53 8.05
C VAL A 141 -15.28 -0.34 9.37
#